data_AF-A0A6A0GXX3-F1
#
_entry.id   AF-A0A6A0GXX3-F1
#
_cell.length_a   1.000
_cell.length_b   1.000
_cell.length_c   1.000
_cell.angle_alpha   90.00
_cell.angle_beta   90.00
_cell.angle_gamma   90.00
#
_symmetry.space_group_name_H-M   'P 1'
#
loop_
_entity.id
_entity.type
_entity.pdbx_description
1 polymer ?
#
loop_
_entity_poly.entity_id
_entity_poly.type
_entity_poly.pdbx_seq_one_letter_code
_entity_poly.pdbx_strand_id
1 'polypeptide(L)'
;METVEAPYRIDVTAEAGRSLVSTRNLPPGYLLLQEGPAVLGPTALSEPVCLACHSPTSLLFRCPGCQWPMCSQTCADHPTHADECSVLAQDTKGVGIPVNTDATPRYDLILILRFLLLRKKDPDMWEKLMALESHWQKRKAENEPHHSAAVQYFLKVCPMEHEENILHRVRGVIMTNCISRISLLHLGAVSLQLAMLDCNVGRISRPVMLRQLAACRGTLDEARAILRLEPPDTTEEKWIMMEEKERRRLDEIMEQTQELIDEEYGTAQMRRSEEDNLSLEIGDFEDTSVKKVDEYEESCTR
;
A
#
# COMPACT_ATOMS: atom_id res chain seq x y z
N MET A 1 40.03 2.34 -11.17
CA MET A 1 39.09 2.00 -10.09
C MET A 1 39.16 0.49 -9.92
N GLU A 2 39.68 0.02 -8.79
CA GLU A 2 39.64 -1.41 -8.46
C GLU A 2 38.17 -1.83 -8.33
N THR A 3 37.77 -2.81 -9.13
CA THR A 3 36.46 -3.45 -8.98
C THR A 3 36.48 -4.22 -7.68
N VAL A 4 35.82 -3.68 -6.65
CA VAL A 4 35.64 -4.38 -5.37
C VAL A 4 34.82 -5.63 -5.67
N GLU A 5 35.44 -6.79 -5.52
CA GLU A 5 34.83 -8.08 -5.76
C GLU A 5 33.65 -8.29 -4.79
N ALA A 6 32.54 -8.80 -5.30
CA ALA A 6 31.34 -9.02 -4.48
C ALA A 6 31.66 -10.01 -3.34
N PRO A 7 31.09 -9.82 -2.13
CA PRO A 7 31.36 -10.70 -0.98
C PRO A 7 30.67 -12.08 -1.08
N TYR A 8 30.13 -12.40 -2.26
CA TYR A 8 29.41 -13.64 -2.55
C TYR A 8 29.68 -14.08 -3.99
N ARG A 9 29.45 -15.36 -4.25
CA ARG A 9 29.41 -15.96 -5.59
C ARG A 9 28.09 -16.70 -5.79
N ILE A 10 27.73 -16.94 -7.04
CA ILE A 10 26.62 -17.84 -7.37
C ILE A 10 27.13 -19.27 -7.29
N ASP A 11 26.40 -20.14 -6.61
CA ASP A 11 26.60 -21.58 -6.61
C ASP A 11 25.35 -22.29 -7.14
N VAL A 12 25.51 -23.52 -7.63
CA VAL A 12 24.40 -24.32 -8.16
C VAL A 12 24.43 -25.70 -7.55
N THR A 13 23.36 -26.08 -6.87
CA THR A 13 23.18 -27.43 -6.31
C THR A 13 21.99 -28.13 -6.97
N ALA A 14 21.99 -29.46 -6.92
CA ALA A 14 20.90 -30.26 -7.48
C ALA A 14 19.59 -30.06 -6.68
N GLU A 15 19.69 -29.80 -5.38
CA GLU A 15 18.56 -29.72 -4.46
C GLU A 15 17.92 -28.33 -4.43
N ALA A 16 18.72 -27.26 -4.47
CA ALA A 16 18.26 -25.88 -4.24
C ALA A 16 18.33 -24.98 -5.49
N GLY A 17 18.94 -25.46 -6.59
CA GLY A 17 19.17 -24.65 -7.78
C GLY A 17 20.23 -23.57 -7.54
N ARG A 18 19.99 -22.34 -8.02
CA ARG A 18 20.93 -21.21 -7.88
C ARG A 18 20.83 -20.60 -6.48
N SER A 19 21.97 -20.43 -5.82
CA SER A 19 22.08 -19.78 -4.51
C SER A 19 23.25 -18.80 -4.45
N LEU A 20 23.22 -17.88 -3.49
CA LEU A 20 24.35 -17.01 -3.18
C LEU A 20 25.14 -17.61 -2.00
N VAL A 21 26.44 -17.80 -2.20
CA VAL A 21 27.36 -18.34 -1.18
C VAL A 21 28.42 -17.30 -0.86
N SER A 22 28.66 -17.01 0.41
CA SER A 22 29.70 -16.06 0.82
C SER A 22 31.08 -16.55 0.41
N THR A 23 31.92 -15.63 -0.07
CA THR A 23 33.33 -15.93 -0.46
C THR A 23 34.31 -15.68 0.68
N ARG A 24 33.83 -15.12 1.79
CA ARG A 24 34.60 -14.77 2.98
C ARG A 24 33.71 -14.72 4.22
N ASN A 25 34.31 -14.60 5.39
CA ASN A 25 33.58 -14.32 6.63
C ASN A 25 32.99 -12.91 6.58
N LEU A 26 31.72 -12.78 6.97
CA LEU A 26 30.98 -11.52 6.97
C LEU A 26 30.57 -11.18 8.40
N PRO A 27 30.90 -9.97 8.90
CA PRO A 27 30.49 -9.58 10.23
C PRO A 27 28.96 -9.35 10.29
N PRO A 28 28.32 -9.48 11.47
CA PRO A 28 26.92 -9.12 11.64
C PRO A 28 26.65 -7.66 11.22
N GLY A 29 25.54 -7.42 10.53
CA GLY A 29 25.17 -6.10 10.02
C GLY A 29 25.86 -5.70 8.71
N TYR A 30 26.64 -6.59 8.09
CA TYR A 30 27.25 -6.35 6.79
C TYR A 30 26.19 -6.27 5.68
N LEU A 31 26.18 -5.19 4.90
CA LEU A 31 25.30 -5.04 3.75
C LEU A 31 25.75 -5.96 2.60
N LEU A 32 24.99 -7.04 2.40
CA LEU A 32 25.26 -8.03 1.35
C LEU A 32 24.74 -7.60 -0.02
N LEU A 33 23.48 -7.19 -0.08
CA LEU A 33 22.76 -6.85 -1.30
C LEU A 33 21.91 -5.61 -1.03
N GLN A 34 21.94 -4.67 -1.97
CA GLN A 34 21.00 -3.57 -2.02
C GLN A 34 20.52 -3.45 -3.46
N GLU A 35 19.24 -3.72 -3.67
CA GLU A 35 18.62 -3.64 -4.99
C GLU A 35 17.31 -2.86 -4.91
N GLY A 36 17.04 -2.08 -5.96
CA GLY A 36 15.73 -1.49 -6.18
C GLY A 36 14.75 -2.55 -6.71
N PRO A 37 13.45 -2.42 -6.43
CA PRO A 37 12.46 -3.34 -6.96
C PRO A 37 12.38 -3.21 -8.48
N ALA A 38 12.42 -4.34 -9.18
CA ALA A 38 12.29 -4.38 -10.64
C ALA A 38 10.88 -3.96 -11.10
N VAL A 39 9.85 -4.39 -10.37
CA VAL A 39 8.46 -4.01 -10.59
C VAL A 39 7.79 -3.81 -9.24
N LEU A 40 6.99 -2.76 -9.11
CA LEU A 40 6.19 -2.46 -7.93
C LEU A 40 4.71 -2.48 -8.27
N GLY A 41 3.92 -3.08 -7.39
CA GLY A 41 2.48 -3.13 -7.53
C GLY A 41 1.79 -3.50 -6.21
N PRO A 42 0.49 -3.19 -6.11
CA PRO A 42 -0.35 -3.68 -5.02
C PRO A 42 -0.50 -5.21 -5.04
N THR A 43 -0.92 -5.78 -3.93
CA THR A 43 -1.07 -7.24 -3.77
C THR A 43 -2.53 -7.60 -3.50
N ALA A 44 -2.88 -8.86 -3.66
CA ALA A 44 -4.20 -9.39 -3.32
C ALA A 44 -4.65 -9.11 -1.88
N LEU A 45 -3.69 -8.87 -0.98
CA LEU A 45 -3.91 -8.61 0.45
C LEU A 45 -4.00 -7.12 0.78
N SER A 46 -3.67 -6.22 -0.16
CA SER A 46 -3.78 -4.79 0.08
C SER A 46 -5.21 -4.30 -0.15
N GLU A 47 -5.67 -3.40 0.73
CA GLU A 47 -6.78 -2.50 0.42
C GLU A 47 -6.49 -1.73 -0.89
N PRO A 48 -7.54 -1.24 -1.58
CA PRO A 48 -7.34 -0.45 -2.77
C PRO A 48 -6.40 0.74 -2.58
N VAL A 49 -5.41 0.83 -3.46
CA VAL A 49 -4.47 1.95 -3.55
C VAL A 49 -4.50 2.59 -4.93
N CYS A 50 -4.13 3.86 -4.97
CA CYS A 50 -3.88 4.59 -6.21
C CYS A 50 -2.77 3.92 -7.01
N LEU A 51 -2.99 3.70 -8.31
CA LEU A 51 -2.00 3.03 -9.15
C LEU A 51 -0.75 3.88 -9.39
N ALA A 52 -0.84 5.22 -9.31
CA ALA A 52 0.33 6.07 -9.52
C ALA A 52 1.19 6.25 -8.27
N CYS A 53 0.57 6.56 -7.11
CA CYS A 53 1.29 6.97 -5.90
C CYS A 53 1.19 5.97 -4.75
N HIS A 54 0.44 4.87 -4.91
CA HIS A 54 0.24 3.80 -3.92
C HIS A 54 -0.40 4.23 -2.59
N SER A 55 -0.91 5.47 -2.50
CA SER A 55 -1.71 5.91 -1.35
C SER A 55 -3.05 5.18 -1.32
N PRO A 56 -3.63 4.90 -0.13
CA PRO A 56 -4.97 4.34 -0.01
C PRO A 56 -6.00 5.16 -0.78
N THR A 57 -6.99 4.50 -1.39
CA THR A 57 -8.09 5.16 -2.11
C THR A 57 -9.44 4.80 -1.53
N SER A 58 -10.34 5.79 -1.47
CA SER A 58 -11.73 5.64 -1.04
C SER A 58 -12.65 5.10 -2.15
N LEU A 59 -12.12 4.80 -3.34
CA LEU A 59 -12.85 4.42 -4.56
C LEU A 59 -13.80 5.48 -5.14
N LEU A 60 -13.90 6.65 -4.51
CA LEU A 60 -14.77 7.75 -4.97
C LEU A 60 -14.29 8.34 -6.30
N PHE A 61 -12.97 8.42 -6.47
CA PHE A 61 -12.35 8.85 -7.72
C PHE A 61 -11.82 7.66 -8.49
N ARG A 62 -12.13 7.62 -9.79
CA ARG A 62 -11.71 6.59 -10.74
C ARG A 62 -11.09 7.26 -11.94
N CYS A 63 -10.04 6.64 -12.50
CA CYS A 63 -9.43 7.11 -13.73
C CYS A 63 -10.50 7.23 -14.84
N PRO A 64 -10.66 8.40 -15.50
CA PRO A 64 -11.67 8.55 -16.54
C PRO A 64 -11.48 7.59 -17.73
N GLY A 65 -10.24 7.19 -18.02
CA GLY A 65 -9.89 6.30 -19.13
C GLY A 65 -10.18 4.83 -18.84
N CYS A 66 -9.66 4.30 -17.73
CA CYS A 66 -9.74 2.86 -17.43
C CYS A 66 -10.61 2.48 -16.23
N GLN A 67 -11.22 3.47 -15.54
CA GLN A 67 -12.10 3.28 -14.38
C GLN A 67 -11.45 2.65 -13.13
N TRP A 68 -10.14 2.40 -13.16
CA TRP A 68 -9.40 1.93 -12.00
C TRP A 68 -9.35 2.98 -10.88
N PRO A 69 -9.39 2.57 -9.61
CA PRO A 69 -9.36 3.49 -8.47
C PRO A 69 -8.07 4.31 -8.41
N MET A 70 -8.21 5.62 -8.25
CA MET A 70 -7.11 6.58 -8.14
C MET A 70 -7.42 7.59 -7.04
N CYS A 71 -6.44 8.38 -6.61
CA CYS A 71 -6.68 9.42 -5.61
C CYS A 71 -7.07 10.78 -6.23
N SER A 72 -6.73 11.02 -7.50
CA SER A 72 -6.95 12.31 -8.17
C SER A 72 -6.76 12.21 -9.69
N GLN A 73 -7.24 13.23 -10.40
CA GLN A 73 -6.99 13.42 -11.84
C GLN A 73 -5.49 13.51 -12.14
N THR A 74 -4.72 14.21 -11.30
CA THR A 74 -3.25 14.30 -11.43
C THR A 74 -2.58 12.92 -11.44
N CYS A 75 -3.04 11.99 -10.60
CA CYS A 75 -2.54 10.62 -10.63
C CYS A 75 -3.05 9.83 -11.84
N ALA A 76 -4.28 10.07 -12.29
CA ALA A 76 -4.81 9.44 -13.51
C ALA A 76 -4.03 9.85 -14.76
N ASP A 77 -3.54 11.09 -14.81
CA ASP A 77 -2.73 11.60 -15.92
C ASP A 77 -1.22 11.33 -15.74
N HIS A 78 -0.82 10.65 -14.67
CA HIS A 78 0.58 10.43 -14.37
C HIS A 78 1.24 9.47 -15.39
N PRO A 79 2.46 9.75 -15.88
CA PRO A 79 3.12 8.91 -16.89
C PRO A 79 3.30 7.44 -16.49
N THR A 80 3.42 7.15 -15.19
CA THR A 80 3.53 5.76 -14.70
C THR A 80 2.24 4.96 -14.90
N HIS A 81 1.09 5.63 -14.95
CA HIS A 81 -0.21 5.01 -15.21
C HIS A 81 -0.55 4.97 -16.72
N ALA A 82 -0.03 5.89 -17.52
CA ALA A 82 -0.42 6.07 -18.92
C ALA A 82 -0.40 4.76 -19.75
N ASP A 83 0.70 3.99 -19.65
CA ASP A 83 0.86 2.76 -20.45
C ASP A 83 -0.01 1.59 -19.96
N GLU A 84 -0.30 1.52 -18.66
CA GLU A 84 -1.23 0.51 -18.13
C GLU A 84 -2.69 0.93 -18.34
N CYS A 85 -2.99 2.23 -18.36
CA CYS A 85 -4.33 2.78 -18.57
C CYS A 85 -4.92 2.36 -19.92
N SER A 86 -4.14 2.42 -21.00
CA SER A 86 -4.61 2.01 -22.33
C SER A 86 -5.01 0.54 -22.40
N VAL A 87 -4.29 -0.32 -21.66
CA VAL A 87 -4.60 -1.75 -21.58
C VAL A 87 -5.84 -1.97 -20.73
N LEU A 88 -5.89 -1.37 -19.54
CA LEU A 88 -6.99 -1.53 -18.59
C LEU A 88 -8.31 -0.95 -19.11
N ALA A 89 -8.27 0.06 -19.98
CA ALA A 89 -9.46 0.63 -20.63
C ALA A 89 -10.23 -0.37 -21.51
N GLN A 90 -9.61 -1.51 -21.87
CA GLN A 90 -10.29 -2.59 -22.59
C GLN A 90 -11.32 -3.33 -21.71
N ASP A 91 -11.22 -3.23 -20.39
CA ASP A 91 -12.14 -3.85 -19.43
C ASP A 91 -13.47 -3.07 -19.32
N THR A 92 -14.21 -3.03 -20.42
CA THR A 92 -15.50 -2.33 -20.55
C THR A 92 -16.59 -2.85 -19.60
N LYS A 93 -16.42 -4.06 -19.05
CA LYS A 93 -17.35 -4.68 -18.10
C LYS A 93 -16.92 -4.52 -16.64
N GLY A 94 -15.75 -3.93 -16.39
CA GLY A 94 -15.20 -3.72 -15.05
C GLY A 94 -14.91 -5.02 -14.29
N VAL A 95 -14.50 -6.09 -14.97
CA VAL A 95 -14.25 -7.41 -14.36
C VAL A 95 -13.11 -7.36 -13.35
N GLY A 96 -12.02 -6.67 -13.71
CA GLY A 96 -10.80 -6.51 -12.92
C GLY A 96 -10.83 -5.30 -11.99
N ILE A 97 -11.87 -4.47 -12.05
CA ILE A 97 -11.94 -3.25 -11.27
C ILE A 97 -12.41 -3.56 -9.82
N PRO A 98 -11.70 -3.06 -8.79
CA PRO A 98 -12.16 -3.15 -7.40
C PRO A 98 -13.51 -2.46 -7.19
N VAL A 99 -14.43 -3.17 -6.52
CA VAL A 99 -15.81 -2.75 -6.27
C VAL A 99 -16.02 -2.16 -4.88
N ASN A 100 -15.16 -2.51 -3.92
CA ASN A 100 -15.20 -2.06 -2.54
C ASN A 100 -13.77 -1.92 -1.98
N THR A 101 -13.66 -1.34 -0.79
CA THR A 101 -12.38 -1.05 -0.12
C THR A 101 -11.71 -2.26 0.51
N ASP A 102 -12.29 -3.46 0.36
CA ASP A 102 -11.72 -4.68 0.93
C ASP A 102 -10.51 -5.15 0.11
N ALA A 103 -9.64 -5.92 0.75
CA ALA A 103 -8.56 -6.61 0.06
C ALA A 103 -9.12 -7.46 -1.09
N THR A 104 -8.51 -7.36 -2.28
CA THR A 104 -9.03 -8.03 -3.46
C THR A 104 -7.93 -8.63 -4.33
N PRO A 105 -8.07 -9.89 -4.79
CA PRO A 105 -7.11 -10.51 -5.71
C PRO A 105 -7.05 -9.82 -7.07
N ARG A 106 -7.98 -8.91 -7.37
CA ARG A 106 -7.96 -8.11 -8.59
C ARG A 106 -6.71 -7.23 -8.69
N TYR A 107 -6.15 -6.78 -7.56
CA TYR A 107 -4.97 -5.91 -7.59
C TYR A 107 -3.70 -6.62 -8.05
N ASP A 108 -3.64 -7.96 -7.95
CA ASP A 108 -2.54 -8.74 -8.52
C ASP A 108 -2.41 -8.55 -10.04
N LEU A 109 -3.52 -8.22 -10.73
CA LEU A 109 -3.51 -7.94 -12.17
C LEU A 109 -2.58 -6.78 -12.51
N ILE A 110 -2.44 -5.80 -11.62
CA ILE A 110 -1.59 -4.62 -11.86
C ILE A 110 -0.12 -5.00 -11.90
N LEU A 111 0.34 -5.84 -10.97
CA LEU A 111 1.74 -6.26 -10.96
C LEU A 111 2.08 -7.11 -12.20
N ILE A 112 1.15 -7.98 -12.61
CA ILE A 112 1.27 -8.77 -13.85
C ILE A 112 1.36 -7.85 -15.07
N LEU A 113 0.46 -6.86 -15.17
CA LEU A 113 0.43 -5.92 -16.28
C LEU A 113 1.74 -5.13 -16.37
N ARG A 114 2.23 -4.60 -15.24
CA ARG A 114 3.49 -3.84 -15.19
C ARG A 114 4.69 -4.68 -15.62
N PHE A 115 4.74 -5.94 -15.20
CA PHE A 115 5.76 -6.85 -15.67
C PHE A 115 5.64 -7.06 -17.18
N LEU A 116 4.45 -7.37 -17.72
CA LEU A 116 4.26 -7.55 -19.16
C LEU A 116 4.68 -6.33 -19.98
N LEU A 117 4.43 -5.12 -19.48
CA LEU A 117 4.87 -3.87 -20.11
C LEU A 117 6.40 -3.67 -20.11
N LEU A 118 7.15 -4.31 -19.20
CA LEU A 118 8.63 -4.26 -19.21
C LEU A 118 9.20 -4.77 -20.53
N ARG A 119 8.55 -5.73 -21.20
CA ARG A 119 9.03 -6.25 -22.49
C ARG A 119 9.29 -5.14 -23.51
N LYS A 120 8.52 -4.05 -23.48
CA LYS A 120 8.70 -2.87 -24.33
C LYS A 120 9.52 -1.77 -23.63
N LYS A 121 9.32 -1.56 -22.33
CA LYS A 121 9.94 -0.45 -21.56
C LYS A 121 11.39 -0.69 -21.16
N ASP A 122 11.71 -1.91 -20.74
CA ASP A 122 13.01 -2.33 -20.23
C ASP A 122 13.22 -3.82 -20.57
N PRO A 123 13.63 -4.12 -21.82
CA PRO A 123 13.87 -5.49 -22.28
C PRO A 123 14.93 -6.23 -21.46
N ASP A 124 15.93 -5.51 -20.95
CA ASP A 124 17.01 -6.11 -20.15
C ASP A 124 16.48 -6.60 -18.79
N MET A 125 15.66 -5.80 -18.11
CA MET A 125 14.99 -6.22 -16.88
C MET A 125 13.99 -7.35 -17.15
N TRP A 126 13.25 -7.28 -18.27
CA TRP A 126 12.35 -8.34 -18.70
C TRP A 126 13.08 -9.68 -18.83
N GLU A 127 14.22 -9.73 -19.53
CA GLU A 127 14.98 -10.98 -19.71
C GLU A 127 15.51 -11.51 -18.35
N LYS A 128 15.99 -10.63 -17.47
CA LYS A 128 16.43 -11.01 -16.12
C LYS A 128 15.30 -11.65 -15.31
N LEU A 129 14.12 -11.02 -15.28
CA LEU A 129 12.97 -11.53 -14.54
C LEU A 129 12.42 -12.81 -15.16
N MET A 130 12.40 -12.92 -16.49
CA MET A 130 11.95 -14.13 -17.18
C MET A 130 12.88 -15.31 -16.93
N ALA A 131 14.15 -15.07 -16.60
CA ALA A 131 15.10 -16.11 -16.20
C ALA A 131 14.89 -16.63 -14.76
N LEU A 132 14.00 -16.03 -13.97
CA LEU A 132 13.65 -16.52 -12.64
C LEU A 132 12.80 -17.79 -12.70
N GLU A 133 12.89 -18.60 -11.65
CA GLU A 133 12.08 -19.80 -11.51
C GLU A 133 10.61 -19.40 -11.35
N SER A 134 9.70 -20.14 -11.99
CA SER A 134 8.28 -19.76 -12.05
C SER A 134 7.34 -20.93 -11.85
N HIS A 135 7.84 -22.18 -11.85
CA HIS A 135 7.09 -23.44 -11.83
C HIS A 135 5.75 -23.39 -12.61
N TRP A 136 5.72 -22.67 -13.74
CA TRP A 136 4.46 -22.27 -14.37
C TRP A 136 3.78 -23.46 -15.04
N GLN A 137 4.54 -24.43 -15.55
CA GLN A 137 4.00 -25.65 -16.14
C GLN A 137 3.23 -26.46 -15.11
N LYS A 138 3.78 -26.59 -13.90
CA LYS A 138 3.11 -27.27 -12.77
C LYS A 138 1.81 -26.55 -12.40
N ARG A 139 1.86 -25.22 -12.22
CA ARG A 139 0.68 -24.40 -11.89
C ARG A 139 -0.40 -24.45 -12.97
N LYS A 140 -0.01 -24.47 -14.25
CA LYS A 140 -0.92 -24.62 -15.39
C LYS A 140 -1.58 -26.01 -15.38
N ALA A 141 -0.81 -27.07 -15.11
CA ALA A 141 -1.33 -28.43 -15.05
C ALA A 141 -2.28 -28.66 -13.87
N GLU A 142 -1.99 -28.06 -12.71
CA GLU A 142 -2.82 -28.12 -11.51
C GLU A 142 -4.08 -27.24 -11.62
N ASN A 143 -4.15 -26.36 -12.62
CA ASN A 143 -5.26 -25.43 -12.86
C ASN A 143 -5.65 -24.63 -11.60
N GLU A 144 -4.66 -24.09 -10.91
CA GLU A 144 -4.89 -23.28 -9.70
C GLU A 144 -5.82 -22.09 -10.03
N PRO A 145 -6.95 -21.93 -9.32
CA PRO A 145 -7.99 -20.97 -9.71
C PRO A 145 -7.54 -19.52 -9.84
N HIS A 146 -6.73 -19.00 -8.90
CA HIS A 146 -6.31 -17.60 -8.92
C HIS A 146 -5.31 -17.31 -10.04
N HIS A 147 -4.38 -18.22 -10.29
CA HIS A 147 -3.44 -18.20 -11.41
C HIS A 147 -4.19 -18.24 -12.75
N SER A 148 -5.09 -19.21 -12.91
CA SER A 148 -5.88 -19.35 -14.13
C SER A 148 -6.78 -18.13 -14.38
N ALA A 149 -7.43 -17.59 -13.35
CA ALA A 149 -8.26 -16.39 -13.47
C ALA A 149 -7.46 -15.17 -13.96
N ALA A 150 -6.26 -14.94 -13.39
CA ALA A 150 -5.40 -13.84 -13.81
C ALA A 150 -4.90 -14.00 -15.26
N VAL A 151 -4.55 -15.21 -15.68
CA VAL A 151 -4.16 -15.47 -17.07
C VAL A 151 -5.35 -15.27 -18.03
N GLN A 152 -6.53 -15.77 -17.67
CA GLN A 152 -7.74 -15.59 -18.48
C GLN A 152 -8.15 -14.12 -18.61
N TYR A 153 -7.90 -13.30 -17.58
CA TYR A 153 -8.12 -11.86 -17.66
C TYR A 153 -7.34 -11.22 -18.82
N PHE A 154 -6.04 -11.49 -18.93
CA PHE A 154 -5.19 -10.95 -20.00
C PHE A 154 -5.32 -11.68 -21.34
N LEU A 155 -6.05 -12.80 -21.40
CA LEU A 155 -6.40 -13.45 -22.67
C LEU A 155 -7.73 -12.96 -23.24
N LYS A 156 -8.72 -12.69 -22.37
CA LYS A 156 -10.11 -12.49 -22.78
C LYS A 156 -10.68 -11.11 -22.48
N VAL A 157 -10.20 -10.45 -21.43
CA VAL A 157 -10.75 -9.17 -20.97
C VAL A 157 -9.88 -8.01 -21.45
N CYS A 158 -8.58 -8.06 -21.14
CA CYS A 158 -7.59 -7.09 -21.61
C CYS A 158 -6.53 -7.81 -22.45
N PRO A 159 -6.87 -8.26 -23.68
CA PRO A 159 -5.94 -8.99 -24.52
C PRO A 159 -4.68 -8.16 -24.82
N MET A 160 -3.53 -8.84 -24.79
CA MET A 160 -2.24 -8.26 -25.14
C MET A 160 -1.50 -9.14 -26.15
N GLU A 161 -0.47 -8.59 -26.80
CA GLU A 161 0.35 -9.26 -27.82
C GLU A 161 1.33 -10.30 -27.20
N HIS A 162 0.79 -11.23 -26.42
CA HIS A 162 1.55 -12.29 -25.77
C HIS A 162 0.84 -13.64 -25.89
N GLU A 163 1.62 -14.70 -26.07
CA GLU A 163 1.12 -16.07 -26.01
C GLU A 163 0.68 -16.43 -24.58
N GLU A 164 -0.31 -17.32 -24.45
CA GLU A 164 -0.82 -17.79 -23.16
C GLU A 164 0.31 -18.32 -22.24
N ASN A 165 1.30 -19.02 -22.80
CA ASN A 165 2.42 -19.55 -22.03
C ASN A 165 3.28 -18.45 -21.41
N ILE A 166 3.39 -17.29 -22.06
CA ILE A 166 4.08 -16.12 -21.49
C ILE A 166 3.32 -15.58 -20.29
N LEU A 167 1.99 -15.51 -20.36
CA LEU A 167 1.15 -15.06 -19.24
C LEU A 167 1.28 -15.98 -18.03
N HIS A 168 1.22 -17.30 -18.23
CA HIS A 168 1.46 -18.26 -17.16
C HIS A 168 2.87 -18.13 -16.57
N ARG A 169 3.89 -17.94 -17.42
CA ARG A 169 5.27 -17.77 -16.95
C ARG A 169 5.43 -16.50 -16.11
N VAL A 170 4.94 -15.36 -16.59
CA VAL A 170 4.99 -14.09 -15.83
C VAL A 170 4.29 -14.22 -14.49
N ARG A 171 3.06 -14.77 -14.47
CA ARG A 171 2.34 -15.00 -13.22
C ARG A 171 3.09 -15.95 -12.29
N GLY A 172 3.67 -17.02 -12.84
CA GLY A 172 4.51 -17.96 -12.09
C GLY A 172 5.74 -17.31 -11.47
N VAL A 173 6.45 -16.44 -12.21
CA VAL A 173 7.60 -15.68 -11.70
C VAL A 173 7.16 -14.82 -10.51
N ILE A 174 6.04 -14.10 -10.64
CA ILE A 174 5.50 -13.27 -9.55
C ILE A 174 5.18 -14.15 -8.33
N MET A 175 4.45 -15.25 -8.50
CA MET A 175 4.05 -16.11 -7.38
C MET A 175 5.23 -16.81 -6.68
N THR A 176 6.33 -17.06 -7.39
CA THR A 176 7.52 -17.73 -6.82
C THR A 176 8.52 -16.73 -6.22
N ASN A 177 8.67 -15.52 -6.79
CA ASN A 177 9.78 -14.62 -6.45
C ASN A 177 9.34 -13.26 -5.89
N CYS A 178 8.05 -12.93 -5.93
CA CYS A 178 7.59 -11.65 -5.40
C CYS A 178 7.70 -11.66 -3.87
N ILE A 179 8.33 -10.63 -3.33
CA ILE A 179 8.41 -10.41 -1.89
C ILE A 179 7.19 -9.60 -1.47
N SER A 180 6.16 -10.27 -0.97
CA SER A 180 5.02 -9.61 -0.35
C SER A 180 5.38 -9.26 1.10
N ARG A 181 5.77 -8.00 1.35
CA ARG A 181 6.02 -7.42 2.69
C ARG A 181 6.62 -8.39 3.72
N ILE A 182 7.93 -8.56 3.69
CA ILE A 182 8.71 -8.71 4.92
C ILE A 182 9.92 -7.80 4.77
N SER A 183 10.00 -6.80 5.64
CA SER A 183 11.31 -6.29 5.97
C SER A 183 11.34 -5.89 7.44
N LEU A 184 12.18 -6.58 8.19
CA LEU A 184 12.69 -6.11 9.48
C LEU A 184 13.31 -4.70 9.37
N LEU A 185 13.71 -4.23 8.17
CA LEU A 185 14.11 -2.84 7.91
C LEU A 185 12.92 -1.89 7.68
N HIS A 186 11.76 -2.37 7.21
CA HIS A 186 10.52 -1.58 7.14
C HIS A 186 9.85 -1.41 8.51
N LEU A 187 10.24 -2.21 9.50
CA LEU A 187 9.69 -2.16 10.85
C LEU A 187 10.22 -0.98 11.69
N GLY A 188 11.43 -0.46 11.44
CA GLY A 188 12.05 0.47 12.39
C GLY A 188 12.17 1.96 12.00
N ALA A 189 12.24 2.31 10.71
CA ALA A 189 12.65 3.69 10.36
C ALA A 189 11.86 4.36 9.24
N VAL A 190 11.70 3.70 8.09
CA VAL A 190 11.21 4.36 6.88
C VAL A 190 9.68 4.56 6.92
N SER A 191 8.91 3.56 7.36
CA SER A 191 7.44 3.68 7.48
C SER A 191 7.03 4.69 8.55
N LEU A 192 7.77 4.74 9.65
CA LEU A 192 7.55 5.65 10.77
C LEU A 192 7.94 7.09 10.42
N GLN A 193 9.10 7.30 9.79
CA GLN A 193 9.49 8.63 9.31
C GLN A 193 8.56 9.15 8.21
N LEU A 194 8.15 8.30 7.25
CA LEU A 194 7.24 8.71 6.18
C LEU A 194 5.81 8.95 6.69
N ALA A 195 5.29 8.13 7.61
CA ALA A 195 3.98 8.38 8.23
C ALA A 195 3.99 9.64 9.11
N MET A 196 5.07 9.90 9.86
CA MET A 196 5.25 11.14 10.62
C MET A 196 5.42 12.36 9.69
N LEU A 197 6.15 12.22 8.58
CA LEU A 197 6.28 13.26 7.55
C LEU A 197 4.92 13.55 6.89
N ASP A 198 4.15 12.52 6.52
CA ASP A 198 2.84 12.69 5.92
C ASP A 198 1.80 13.26 6.90
N CYS A 199 1.89 12.94 8.20
CA CYS A 199 1.07 13.57 9.24
C CYS A 199 1.44 15.04 9.45
N ASN A 200 2.74 15.35 9.56
CA ASN A 200 3.23 16.72 9.71
C ASN A 200 2.94 17.61 8.49
N VAL A 201 2.80 17.00 7.30
CA VAL A 201 2.44 17.69 6.04
C VAL A 201 0.92 17.62 5.77
N GLY A 202 0.13 17.01 6.67
CA GLY A 202 -1.34 16.97 6.58
C GLY A 202 -1.92 16.03 5.52
N ARG A 203 -1.13 15.08 4.99
CA ARG A 203 -1.53 14.13 3.94
C ARG A 203 -2.25 12.90 4.46
N ILE A 204 -2.00 12.51 5.70
CA ILE A 204 -2.66 11.38 6.38
C ILE A 204 -3.24 11.89 7.71
N SER A 205 -4.50 11.56 8.00
CA SER A 205 -5.10 11.91 9.28
C SER A 205 -4.54 11.05 10.41
N ARG A 206 -4.41 11.62 11.61
CA ARG A 206 -3.89 10.93 12.80
C ARG A 206 -4.61 9.59 13.10
N PRO A 207 -5.95 9.46 12.97
CA PRO A 207 -6.63 8.18 13.17
C PRO A 207 -6.29 7.12 12.10
N VAL A 208 -6.03 7.53 10.86
CA VAL A 208 -5.58 6.60 9.80
C VAL A 208 -4.16 6.14 10.09
N MET A 209 -3.28 7.05 10.53
CA MET A 209 -1.92 6.74 10.96
C MET A 209 -1.92 5.73 12.11
N LEU A 210 -2.75 5.90 13.15
CA LEU A 210 -2.87 4.93 14.23
C LEU A 210 -3.26 3.53 13.76
N ARG A 211 -4.22 3.41 12.86
CA ARG A 211 -4.61 2.10 12.29
C ARG A 211 -3.46 1.44 11.53
N GLN A 212 -2.69 2.22 10.79
CA GLN A 212 -1.51 1.72 10.09
C GLN A 212 -0.40 1.29 11.06
N LEU A 213 -0.15 2.06 12.12
CA LEU A 213 0.80 1.70 13.18
C LEU A 213 0.37 0.42 13.91
N ALA A 214 -0.92 0.28 14.22
CA ALA A 214 -1.48 -0.92 14.82
C ALA A 214 -1.35 -2.16 13.92
N ALA A 215 -1.56 -2.01 12.61
CA ALA A 215 -1.32 -3.09 11.64
C ALA A 215 0.16 -3.48 11.59
N CYS A 216 1.08 -2.51 11.62
CA CYS A 216 2.52 -2.78 11.71
C CYS A 216 2.89 -3.52 13.00
N ARG A 217 2.23 -3.19 14.12
CA ARG A 217 2.39 -3.90 15.40
C ARG A 217 1.91 -5.36 15.29
N GLY A 218 0.75 -5.61 14.68
CA GLY A 218 0.29 -6.98 14.46
C GLY A 218 1.29 -7.84 13.68
N THR A 219 1.89 -7.27 12.62
CA THR A 219 2.94 -7.95 11.85
C THR A 219 4.22 -8.21 12.67
N LEU A 220 4.60 -7.30 13.59
CA LEU A 220 5.71 -7.55 14.53
C LEU A 220 5.42 -8.73 15.45
N ASP A 221 4.20 -8.80 15.98
CA ASP A 221 3.81 -9.87 16.89
C ASP A 221 3.82 -11.24 16.19
N GLU A 222 3.37 -11.30 14.93
CA GLU A 222 3.48 -12.50 14.09
C GLU A 222 4.94 -12.89 13.82
N ALA A 223 5.78 -11.93 13.43
CA ALA A 223 7.21 -12.17 13.22
C ALA A 223 7.89 -12.69 14.49
N ARG A 224 7.57 -12.10 15.65
CA ARG A 224 8.06 -12.54 16.96
C ARG A 224 7.60 -13.95 17.31
N ALA A 225 6.36 -14.31 16.98
CA ALA A 225 5.86 -15.66 17.20
C ALA A 225 6.67 -16.68 16.40
N ILE A 226 7.02 -16.36 15.16
CA ILE A 226 7.88 -17.19 14.31
C ILE A 226 9.29 -17.31 14.91
N LEU A 227 9.91 -16.19 15.29
CA LEU A 227 11.25 -16.15 15.87
C LEU A 227 11.40 -16.97 17.16
N ARG A 228 10.29 -17.18 17.89
CA ARG A 228 10.26 -17.94 19.16
C ARG A 228 10.08 -19.44 19.00
N LEU A 229 9.80 -19.93 17.79
CA LEU A 229 9.67 -21.36 17.51
C LEU A 229 11.03 -22.05 17.33
N GLU A 230 12.10 -21.28 17.13
CA GLU A 230 13.44 -21.79 16.87
C GLU A 230 14.23 -22.03 18.17
N PRO A 231 15.18 -23.00 18.18
CA PRO A 231 15.97 -23.33 19.36
C PRO A 231 16.89 -22.17 19.80
N PRO A 232 17.20 -22.07 21.11
CA PRO A 232 17.92 -20.95 21.73
C PRO A 232 19.37 -20.79 21.27
N ASP A 233 19.92 -21.77 20.54
CA ASP A 233 21.32 -21.78 20.11
C ASP A 233 21.53 -21.05 18.76
N THR A 234 20.52 -20.33 18.29
CA THR A 234 20.51 -19.62 17.00
C THR A 234 20.86 -18.14 17.15
N THR A 235 21.20 -17.48 16.03
CA THR A 235 21.47 -16.03 15.98
C THR A 235 20.24 -15.14 16.23
N GLU A 236 19.06 -15.75 16.42
CA GLU A 236 17.76 -15.09 16.54
C GLU A 236 17.56 -14.32 17.85
N GLU A 237 18.34 -14.60 18.90
CA GLU A 237 18.29 -13.78 20.13
C GLU A 237 18.57 -12.29 19.84
N LYS A 238 19.46 -11.99 18.89
CA LYS A 238 19.74 -10.60 18.47
C LYS A 238 18.58 -9.97 17.74
N TRP A 239 17.84 -10.76 16.95
CA TRP A 239 16.66 -10.31 16.22
C TRP A 239 15.47 -10.13 17.16
N ILE A 240 15.34 -10.97 18.20
CA ILE A 240 14.37 -10.81 19.28
C ILE A 240 14.65 -9.52 20.08
N MET A 241 15.92 -9.22 20.40
CA MET A 241 16.29 -7.96 21.06
C MET A 241 16.02 -6.73 20.19
N MET A 242 16.28 -6.82 18.88
CA MET A 242 16.02 -5.74 17.93
C MET A 242 14.52 -5.53 17.72
N GLU A 243 13.75 -6.61 17.59
CA GLU A 243 12.28 -6.60 17.57
C GLU A 243 11.74 -5.91 18.81
N GLU A 244 12.22 -6.29 20.00
CA GLU A 244 11.74 -5.71 21.25
C GLU A 244 12.04 -4.20 21.36
N LYS A 245 13.18 -3.75 20.83
CA LYS A 245 13.52 -2.33 20.78
C LYS A 245 12.61 -1.55 19.84
N GLU A 246 12.38 -2.05 18.62
CA GLU A 246 11.48 -1.39 17.66
C GLU A 246 10.02 -1.45 18.12
N ARG A 247 9.64 -2.52 18.79
CA ARG A 247 8.33 -2.68 19.41
C ARG A 247 8.04 -1.56 20.42
N ARG A 248 8.98 -1.28 21.33
CA ARG A 248 8.86 -0.18 22.31
C ARG A 248 8.74 1.18 21.62
N ARG A 249 9.56 1.42 20.60
CA ARG A 249 9.52 2.67 19.84
C ARG A 249 8.18 2.87 19.12
N LEU A 250 7.60 1.79 18.58
CA LEU A 250 6.29 1.83 17.94
C LEU A 250 5.18 2.13 18.96
N ASP A 251 5.24 1.54 20.16
CA ASP A 251 4.29 1.80 21.25
C ASP A 251 4.31 3.28 21.67
N GLU A 252 5.51 3.84 21.88
CA GLU A 252 5.69 5.26 22.25
C GLU A 252 5.04 6.20 21.23
N ILE A 253 5.15 5.88 19.93
CA ILE A 253 4.64 6.74 18.87
C ILE A 253 3.12 6.57 18.69
N MET A 254 2.60 5.36 18.90
CA MET A 254 1.17 5.12 18.96
C MET A 254 0.54 5.90 20.12
N GLU A 255 1.15 5.87 21.31
CA GLU A 255 0.70 6.62 22.48
C GLU A 255 0.68 8.13 22.21
N GLN A 256 1.80 8.70 21.72
CA GLN A 256 1.87 10.12 21.35
C GLN A 256 0.84 10.52 20.28
N THR A 257 0.60 9.65 19.29
CA THR A 257 -0.37 9.95 18.23
C THR A 257 -1.80 9.91 18.78
N GLN A 258 -2.10 9.01 19.71
CA GLN A 258 -3.40 8.92 20.37
C GLN A 258 -3.65 10.13 21.27
N GLU A 259 -2.67 10.57 22.05
CA GLU A 259 -2.77 11.78 22.89
C GLU A 259 -3.12 13.00 22.05
N LEU A 260 -2.46 13.20 20.91
CA LEU A 260 -2.74 14.31 20.00
C LEU A 260 -4.16 14.26 19.40
N ILE A 261 -4.69 13.06 19.15
CA ILE A 261 -6.08 12.90 18.70
C ILE A 261 -7.05 13.28 19.82
N ASP A 262 -6.77 12.86 21.04
CA ASP A 262 -7.61 13.13 22.19
C ASP A 262 -7.61 14.63 22.54
N GLU A 263 -6.48 15.31 22.39
CA GLU A 263 -6.36 16.77 22.51
C GLU A 263 -7.14 17.52 21.41
N GLU A 264 -7.03 17.09 20.15
CA GLU A 264 -7.80 17.65 19.02
C GLU A 264 -9.31 17.45 19.23
N TYR A 265 -9.72 16.30 19.77
CA TYR A 265 -11.12 16.02 20.07
C TYR A 265 -11.63 16.87 21.24
N GLY A 266 -10.86 16.99 22.33
CA GLY A 266 -11.20 17.82 23.48
C GLY A 266 -11.33 19.30 23.14
N THR A 267 -10.41 19.83 22.34
CA THR A 267 -10.47 21.23 21.86
C THR A 267 -11.65 21.47 20.91
N ALA A 268 -11.96 20.53 20.01
CA ALA A 268 -13.13 20.63 19.14
C ALA A 268 -14.47 20.52 19.90
N GLN A 269 -14.50 19.81 21.03
CA GLN A 269 -15.68 19.71 21.90
C GLN A 269 -15.88 21.00 22.71
N MET A 270 -14.81 21.61 23.22
CA MET A 270 -14.88 22.91 23.90
C MET A 270 -15.36 24.02 22.96
N ARG A 271 -14.82 24.11 21.73
CA ARG A 271 -15.29 25.12 20.74
C ARG A 271 -16.76 24.94 20.38
N ARG A 272 -17.24 23.71 20.22
CA ARG A 272 -18.68 23.45 19.98
C ARG A 272 -19.54 23.88 21.16
N SER A 273 -19.09 23.65 22.40
CA SER A 273 -19.83 24.15 23.57
C SER A 273 -19.81 25.68 23.70
N GLU A 274 -18.74 26.34 23.27
CA GLU A 274 -18.66 27.81 23.20
C GLU A 274 -19.56 28.38 22.09
N GLU A 275 -19.60 27.75 20.92
CA GLU A 275 -20.50 28.12 19.80
C GLU A 275 -21.98 27.87 20.14
N ASP A 276 -22.31 26.78 20.84
CA ASP A 276 -23.65 26.50 21.34
C ASP A 276 -24.08 27.52 22.42
N ASN A 277 -23.17 27.91 23.31
CA ASN A 277 -23.42 28.96 24.30
C ASN A 277 -23.58 30.34 23.64
N LEU A 278 -22.79 30.67 22.62
CA LEU A 278 -22.90 31.93 21.87
C LEU A 278 -24.19 31.97 21.03
N SER A 279 -24.63 30.82 20.51
CA SER A 279 -25.90 30.70 19.76
C SER A 279 -27.12 30.86 20.68
N LEU A 280 -27.03 30.43 21.94
CA LEU A 280 -28.03 30.69 22.97
C LEU A 280 -28.06 32.17 23.37
N GLU A 281 -26.91 32.83 23.49
CA GLU A 281 -26.83 34.28 23.77
C GLU A 281 -27.36 35.16 22.62
N ILE A 282 -27.20 34.74 21.36
CA ILE A 282 -27.76 35.46 20.18
C ILE A 282 -29.27 35.20 20.05
N GLY A 283 -29.76 34.01 20.40
CA GLY A 283 -31.19 33.69 20.44
C GLY A 283 -32.00 34.53 21.44
N ASP A 284 -31.34 35.00 22.52
CA ASP A 284 -31.94 35.91 23.50
C ASP A 284 -31.89 37.41 23.09
N PHE A 285 -31.21 37.75 21.98
CA PHE A 285 -31.08 39.15 21.52
C PHE A 285 -32.05 39.55 20.40
N GLU A 286 -32.74 38.60 19.75
CA GLU A 286 -33.72 38.90 18.69
C GLU A 286 -35.13 39.27 19.19
N ASP A 287 -35.43 39.20 20.50
CA ASP A 287 -36.78 39.48 21.03
C ASP A 287 -36.96 40.86 21.72
N THR A 288 -36.04 41.81 21.52
CA THR A 288 -36.14 43.15 22.16
C THR A 288 -35.97 44.35 21.24
N SER A 289 -36.31 44.24 19.94
CA SER A 289 -36.32 45.43 19.07
C SER A 289 -37.40 45.51 17.98
N VAL A 290 -38.63 45.02 18.20
CA VAL A 290 -39.77 45.39 17.32
C VAL A 290 -41.09 45.54 18.08
N LYS A 291 -41.20 46.41 19.09
CA LYS A 291 -42.50 46.93 19.57
C LYS A 291 -42.37 48.34 20.12
N LYS A 292 -42.27 49.34 19.25
CA LYS A 292 -42.66 50.73 19.54
C LYS A 292 -42.72 51.63 18.30
N VAL A 293 -43.52 51.25 17.31
CA VAL A 293 -44.19 52.19 16.40
C VAL A 293 -45.55 51.55 16.07
N ASP A 294 -46.60 52.36 15.99
CA ASP A 294 -47.97 52.02 15.56
C ASP A 294 -49.01 51.70 16.66
N GLU A 295 -49.18 52.62 17.60
CA GLU A 295 -50.53 53.02 18.05
C GLU A 295 -50.77 54.43 17.51
N TYR A 296 -51.31 54.57 16.29
CA TYR A 296 -52.10 55.71 15.78
C TYR A 296 -52.38 55.46 14.30
N GLU A 297 -53.51 54.80 13.98
CA GLU A 297 -54.37 55.04 12.80
C GLU A 297 -55.31 53.84 12.54
N GLU A 298 -56.42 53.77 13.28
CA GLU A 298 -57.65 53.17 12.76
C GLU A 298 -58.83 54.07 13.17
N SER A 299 -59.00 55.16 12.42
CA SER A 299 -60.26 55.91 12.36
C SER A 299 -60.53 56.44 10.95
N CYS A 300 -60.54 55.57 9.94
CA CYS A 300 -61.23 55.89 8.69
C CYS A 300 -61.52 54.63 7.87
N THR A 301 -62.75 54.09 7.99
CA THR A 301 -63.68 53.85 6.87
C THR A 301 -64.94 53.15 7.35
N ARG A 302 -66.02 53.91 7.44
CA ARG A 302 -67.37 53.51 7.05
C ARG A 302 -67.82 54.51 5.99
#